data_AF-A0A6P6B2U6-F1
#
_entry.id   AF-A0A6P6B2U6-F1
#
_cell.length_a   1.000
_cell.length_b   1.000
_cell.length_c   1.000
_cell.angle_alpha   90.00
_cell.angle_beta   90.00
_cell.angle_gamma   90.00
#
_symmetry.space_group_name_H-M   'P 1'
#
loop_
_entity.id
_entity.type
_entity.pdbx_description
1 polymer ?
#
loop_
_entity_poly.entity_id
_entity_poly.type
_entity_poly.pdbx_seq_one_letter_code
_entity_poly.pdbx_strand_id
1 'polypeptide(L)'
;MSGAAGQGVEHVGLPKMETKSKPECCNPVKKSGPVTMDHVLLALRETNEERNLRIRSLFNFFDAANVGFLYYAQIEKGLSALQIPAEYKYANDLLKVCDANRDGRVDYHEFKRYMDDKELELYRIFQAIDVEHNGCILPEELWDALVKAGIQIDDEELARFVEHVDKDNNGIITFEEWRDFLLLYPHEATIENIYHHWERVCLVDIGEHAVIPQGISKHVKRSK
;
A
#
# COMPACT_ATOMS: atom_id res chain seq x y z
N MET A 1 65.78 13.56 27.14
CA MET A 1 64.71 13.52 28.15
C MET A 1 63.72 14.62 27.76
N SER A 2 62.67 14.23 27.03
CA SER A 2 61.25 14.33 27.46
C SER A 2 60.77 15.79 27.48
N GLY A 3 59.94 16.24 26.52
CA GLY A 3 58.49 16.01 26.46
C GLY A 3 57.78 17.31 26.92
N ALA A 4 56.63 17.77 26.46
CA ALA A 4 55.67 17.33 25.46
C ALA A 4 54.91 18.58 24.96
N ALA A 5 54.31 18.46 23.76
CA ALA A 5 53.52 19.48 23.10
C ALA A 5 52.18 19.73 23.78
N GLY A 6 51.77 20.99 23.92
CA GLY A 6 50.39 21.40 24.16
C GLY A 6 49.71 21.70 22.83
N GLN A 7 48.85 20.78 22.37
CA GLN A 7 47.97 21.00 21.23
C GLN A 7 46.74 21.78 21.67
N GLY A 8 46.45 22.88 20.97
CA GLY A 8 45.17 23.58 21.04
C GLY A 8 44.08 22.70 20.45
N VAL A 9 42.97 22.57 21.17
CA VAL A 9 41.77 21.89 20.68
C VAL A 9 40.92 22.96 19.98
N GLU A 10 41.00 23.01 18.66
CA GLU A 10 40.03 23.75 17.84
C GLU A 10 38.69 22.99 17.92
N HIS A 11 37.69 23.61 18.54
CA HIS A 11 36.31 23.16 18.47
C HIS A 11 35.82 23.34 17.02
N VAL A 12 35.88 22.26 16.24
CA VAL A 12 35.24 22.19 14.92
C VAL A 12 33.73 22.23 15.16
N GLY A 13 33.13 23.39 14.92
CA GLY A 13 31.68 23.55 14.92
C GLY A 13 31.07 22.63 13.86
N LEU A 14 30.15 21.77 14.29
CA LEU A 14 29.33 20.98 13.37
C LEU A 14 28.59 21.93 12.41
N PRO A 15 28.60 21.67 11.10
CA PRO A 15 27.83 22.45 10.15
C PRO A 15 26.34 22.33 10.50
N LYS A 16 25.68 23.48 10.62
CA LYS A 16 24.22 23.57 10.74
C LYS A 16 23.60 22.81 9.57
N MET A 17 22.80 21.79 9.88
CA MET A 17 21.95 21.15 8.89
C MET A 17 20.98 22.21 8.38
N GLU A 18 21.22 22.67 7.15
CA GLU A 18 20.30 23.49 6.40
C GLU A 18 18.98 22.74 6.29
N THR A 19 17.90 23.41 6.67
CA THR A 19 16.53 22.95 6.52
C THR A 19 16.28 22.67 5.04
N LYS A 20 16.38 21.40 4.64
CA LYS A 20 15.84 20.95 3.35
C LYS A 20 14.35 21.26 3.38
N SER A 21 13.93 22.03 2.38
CA SER A 21 12.55 22.40 2.08
C SER A 21 11.64 21.18 2.22
N LYS A 22 10.63 21.30 3.10
CA LYS A 22 9.54 20.33 3.23
C LYS A 22 8.98 20.02 1.83
N PRO A 23 8.74 18.74 1.47
CA PRO A 23 7.99 18.44 0.26
C PRO A 23 6.62 19.11 0.37
N GLU A 24 6.20 19.80 -0.70
CA GLU A 24 4.92 20.52 -0.75
C GLU A 24 3.75 19.52 -0.76
N CYS A 25 3.39 19.07 0.43
CA CYS A 25 2.20 18.30 0.72
C CYS A 25 1.05 19.30 0.89
N CYS A 26 0.43 19.66 -0.23
CA CYS A 26 -0.69 20.61 -0.29
C CYS A 26 -1.93 19.88 -0.80
N ASN A 27 -2.79 19.42 0.11
CA ASN A 27 -4.09 18.87 -0.26
C ASN A 27 -5.09 20.01 -0.55
N PRO A 28 -5.66 20.14 -1.76
CA PRO A 28 -6.50 21.28 -2.11
C PRO A 28 -7.93 21.21 -1.55
N VAL A 29 -8.33 20.07 -0.97
CA VAL A 29 -9.74 19.79 -0.66
C VAL A 29 -10.01 19.89 0.85
N LYS A 30 -10.44 21.08 1.27
CA LYS A 30 -10.81 21.41 2.67
C LYS A 30 -12.30 21.23 3.00
N LYS A 31 -13.09 20.43 2.27
CA LYS A 31 -14.55 20.35 2.48
C LYS A 31 -15.07 18.93 2.69
N SER A 32 -15.85 18.75 3.75
CA SER A 32 -16.63 17.54 4.06
C SER A 32 -17.75 17.35 3.03
N GLY A 33 -17.44 16.64 1.95
CA GLY A 33 -18.39 16.14 0.96
C GLY A 33 -18.13 14.66 0.68
N PRO A 34 -19.02 13.96 -0.03
CA PRO A 34 -18.72 12.61 -0.48
C PRO A 34 -17.48 12.64 -1.38
N VAL A 35 -16.57 11.68 -1.18
CA VAL A 35 -15.42 11.46 -2.07
C VAL A 35 -15.93 11.26 -3.50
N THR A 36 -15.38 12.04 -4.43
CA THR A 36 -15.68 11.98 -5.87
C THR A 36 -14.42 11.68 -6.67
N MET A 37 -14.59 11.32 -7.95
CA MET A 37 -13.45 11.05 -8.83
C MET A 37 -12.58 12.28 -9.07
N ASP A 38 -13.11 13.50 -8.95
CA ASP A 38 -12.30 14.73 -9.04
C ASP A 38 -11.23 14.79 -7.95
N HIS A 39 -11.52 14.27 -6.75
CA HIS A 39 -10.55 14.21 -5.67
C HIS A 39 -9.42 13.22 -5.97
N VAL A 40 -9.78 12.05 -6.53
CA VAL A 40 -8.84 11.01 -6.95
C VAL A 40 -7.91 11.56 -8.05
N LEU A 41 -8.48 12.18 -9.08
CA LEU A 41 -7.73 12.80 -10.18
C LEU A 41 -6.77 13.88 -9.67
N LEU A 42 -7.22 14.71 -8.73
CA LEU A 42 -6.40 15.76 -8.13
C LEU A 42 -5.25 15.20 -7.30
N ALA A 43 -5.50 14.15 -6.51
CA ALA A 43 -4.48 13.50 -5.70
C ALA A 43 -3.41 12.80 -6.55
N LEU A 44 -3.82 12.20 -7.67
CA LEU A 44 -2.93 11.55 -8.64
C LEU A 44 -2.31 12.52 -9.66
N ARG A 45 -2.75 13.79 -9.66
CA ARG A 45 -2.34 14.82 -10.61
C ARG A 45 -2.52 14.39 -12.07
N GLU A 46 -3.57 13.63 -12.35
CA GLU A 46 -3.89 13.12 -13.69
C GLU A 46 -5.23 13.69 -14.18
N THR A 47 -5.37 13.82 -15.51
CA THR A 47 -6.64 14.11 -16.17
C THR A 47 -7.51 12.85 -16.29
N ASN A 48 -8.80 13.03 -16.58
CA ASN A 48 -9.70 11.89 -16.83
C ASN A 48 -9.24 11.09 -18.07
N GLU A 49 -8.73 11.77 -19.10
CA GLU A 49 -8.18 11.14 -20.29
C GLU A 49 -6.96 10.27 -19.98
N GLU A 50 -5.99 10.79 -19.22
CA GLU A 50 -4.80 10.03 -18.77
C GLU A 50 -5.20 8.83 -17.92
N ARG A 51 -6.13 9.03 -16.98
CA ARG A 51 -6.69 7.94 -16.16
C ARG A 51 -7.33 6.85 -17.02
N ASN A 52 -8.15 7.21 -18.00
CA ASN A 52 -8.79 6.23 -18.89
C ASN A 52 -7.76 5.48 -19.73
N LEU A 53 -6.69 6.15 -20.18
CA LEU A 53 -5.58 5.51 -20.89
C LEU A 53 -4.82 4.53 -19.98
N ARG A 54 -4.57 4.89 -18.72
CA ARG A 54 -3.94 4.01 -17.72
C ARG A 54 -4.77 2.75 -17.48
N ILE A 55 -6.08 2.89 -17.23
CA ILE A 55 -6.99 1.76 -17.03
C ILE A 55 -7.05 0.87 -18.28
N ARG A 56 -7.12 1.46 -19.48
CA ARG A 56 -7.13 0.71 -20.73
C ARG A 56 -5.82 -0.05 -20.96
N SER A 57 -4.70 0.58 -20.65
CA SER A 57 -3.38 -0.04 -20.77
C SER A 57 -3.23 -1.23 -19.83
N LEU A 58 -3.74 -1.10 -18.59
CA LEU A 58 -3.75 -2.20 -17.64
C LEU A 58 -4.66 -3.35 -18.11
N PHE A 59 -5.86 -3.07 -18.60
CA PHE A 59 -6.72 -4.11 -19.19
C PHE A 59 -6.01 -4.86 -20.33
N ASN A 60 -5.39 -4.12 -21.25
CA ASN A 60 -4.67 -4.72 -22.38
C ASN A 60 -3.43 -5.53 -21.94
N PHE A 61 -2.78 -5.15 -20.83
CA PHE A 61 -1.67 -5.91 -20.25
C PHE A 61 -2.13 -7.30 -19.81
N PHE A 62 -3.29 -7.38 -19.15
CA PHE A 62 -3.93 -8.65 -18.80
C PHE A 62 -4.45 -9.39 -20.05
N ASP A 63 -5.06 -8.66 -20.98
CA ASP A 63 -5.55 -9.17 -22.27
C ASP A 63 -4.46 -9.20 -23.34
N ALA A 64 -3.31 -9.80 -23.03
CA ALA A 64 -2.17 -9.84 -23.96
C ALA A 64 -2.48 -10.57 -25.29
N ALA A 65 -3.51 -11.43 -25.31
CA ALA A 65 -4.00 -12.10 -26.51
C ALA A 65 -4.99 -11.24 -27.33
N ASN A 66 -5.40 -10.08 -26.81
CA ASN A 66 -6.35 -9.14 -27.40
C ASN A 66 -7.66 -9.82 -27.79
N VAL A 67 -8.18 -10.68 -26.91
CA VAL A 67 -9.45 -11.38 -27.12
C VAL A 67 -10.66 -10.53 -26.72
N GLY A 68 -10.43 -9.39 -26.04
CA GLY A 68 -11.44 -8.43 -25.60
C GLY A 68 -12.04 -8.75 -24.23
N PHE A 69 -11.60 -9.83 -23.59
CA PHE A 69 -12.11 -10.33 -22.31
C PHE A 69 -10.98 -10.90 -21.47
N LEU A 70 -11.13 -10.88 -20.15
CA LEU A 70 -10.23 -11.52 -19.21
C LEU A 70 -10.87 -12.76 -18.60
N TYR A 71 -10.29 -13.92 -18.89
CA TYR A 71 -10.57 -15.16 -18.16
C TYR A 71 -9.63 -15.32 -16.97
N TYR A 72 -9.95 -16.24 -16.06
CA TYR A 72 -9.10 -16.60 -14.92
C TYR A 72 -7.60 -16.70 -15.29
N ALA A 73 -7.26 -17.41 -16.37
CA ALA A 73 -5.88 -17.64 -16.78
C ALA A 73 -5.13 -16.34 -17.16
N GLN A 74 -5.83 -15.35 -17.74
CA GLN A 74 -5.24 -14.05 -18.05
C GLN A 74 -5.05 -13.22 -16.78
N ILE A 75 -6.00 -13.29 -15.84
CA ILE A 75 -5.91 -12.63 -14.53
C ILE A 75 -4.75 -13.19 -13.73
N GLU A 76 -4.66 -14.51 -13.58
CA GLU A 76 -3.57 -15.19 -12.88
C GLU A 76 -2.20 -14.86 -13.49
N LYS A 77 -2.08 -14.91 -14.83
CA LYS A 77 -0.84 -14.57 -15.53
C LYS A 77 -0.46 -13.10 -15.36
N GLY A 78 -1.43 -12.19 -15.46
CA GLY A 78 -1.21 -10.75 -15.29
C GLY A 78 -0.75 -10.40 -13.87
N LEU A 79 -1.42 -10.94 -12.85
CA LEU A 79 -1.02 -10.78 -11.44
C LEU A 79 0.40 -11.31 -11.20
N SER A 80 0.71 -12.50 -11.72
CA SER A 80 2.06 -13.08 -11.62
C SER A 80 3.12 -12.18 -12.25
N ALA A 81 2.82 -11.59 -13.41
CA ALA A 81 3.73 -10.68 -14.11
C ALA A 81 3.95 -9.35 -13.37
N LEU A 82 2.98 -8.94 -12.55
CA LEU A 82 3.07 -7.79 -11.65
C LEU A 82 3.69 -8.12 -10.29
N GLN A 83 4.13 -9.38 -10.07
CA GLN A 83 4.64 -9.87 -8.80
C GLN A 83 3.63 -9.75 -7.64
N ILE A 84 2.34 -9.79 -7.98
CA ILE A 84 1.25 -9.84 -7.00
C ILE A 84 0.92 -11.32 -6.76
N PRO A 85 0.60 -11.74 -5.52
CA PRO A 85 0.16 -13.11 -5.26
C PRO A 85 -0.94 -13.54 -6.23
N ALA A 86 -0.60 -14.53 -7.05
CA ALA A 86 -1.50 -15.08 -8.06
C ALA A 86 -2.06 -16.45 -7.63
N GLU A 87 -1.87 -16.82 -6.36
CA GLU A 87 -2.44 -18.03 -5.77
C GLU A 87 -3.93 -18.12 -6.11
N TYR A 88 -4.41 -19.35 -6.36
CA TYR A 88 -5.72 -19.61 -6.94
C TYR A 88 -6.87 -18.77 -6.33
N LYS A 89 -6.84 -18.56 -5.01
CA LYS A 89 -7.87 -17.78 -4.33
C LYS A 89 -7.87 -16.30 -4.73
N TYR A 90 -6.70 -15.66 -4.85
CA TYR A 90 -6.60 -14.22 -5.13
C TYR A 90 -7.10 -13.88 -6.54
N ALA A 91 -6.59 -14.58 -7.57
CA ALA A 91 -7.00 -14.35 -8.95
C ALA A 91 -8.50 -14.66 -9.18
N ASN A 92 -9.00 -15.72 -8.53
CA ASN A 92 -10.41 -16.08 -8.59
C ASN A 92 -11.32 -15.07 -7.87
N ASP A 93 -10.90 -14.56 -6.73
CA ASP A 93 -11.66 -13.53 -6.02
C ASP A 93 -11.68 -12.22 -6.81
N LEU A 94 -10.55 -11.84 -7.46
CA LEU A 94 -10.50 -10.69 -8.37
C LEU A 94 -11.43 -10.87 -9.59
N LEU A 95 -11.44 -12.05 -10.21
CA LEU A 95 -12.38 -12.37 -11.29
C LEU A 95 -13.83 -12.16 -10.83
N LYS A 96 -14.19 -12.72 -9.67
CA LYS A 96 -15.57 -12.67 -9.14
C LYS A 96 -16.05 -11.26 -8.80
N VAL A 97 -15.18 -10.39 -8.27
CA VAL A 97 -15.58 -9.02 -7.94
C VAL A 97 -15.69 -8.14 -9.17
N CYS A 98 -14.93 -8.43 -10.24
CA CYS A 98 -15.02 -7.74 -11.51
C CYS A 98 -16.25 -8.21 -12.34
N ASP A 99 -16.47 -9.52 -12.43
CA ASP A 99 -17.51 -10.17 -13.25
C ASP A 99 -18.91 -9.97 -12.63
N ALA A 100 -19.52 -8.81 -12.91
CA ALA A 100 -20.82 -8.47 -12.34
C ALA A 100 -21.98 -9.16 -13.05
N ASN A 101 -21.84 -9.45 -14.34
CA ASN A 101 -22.87 -10.14 -15.09
C ASN A 101 -22.85 -11.67 -14.86
N ARG A 102 -21.75 -12.19 -14.29
CA ARG A 102 -21.51 -13.60 -13.92
C ARG A 102 -21.44 -14.53 -15.12
N ASP A 103 -20.88 -14.07 -16.24
CA ASP A 103 -20.67 -14.88 -17.44
C ASP A 103 -19.32 -15.63 -17.44
N GLY A 104 -18.53 -15.48 -16.38
CA GLY A 104 -17.28 -16.22 -16.15
C GLY A 104 -16.05 -15.56 -16.79
N ARG A 105 -16.19 -14.32 -17.26
CA ARG A 105 -15.12 -13.50 -17.83
C ARG A 105 -15.37 -12.04 -17.48
N VAL A 106 -14.36 -11.20 -17.69
CA VAL A 106 -14.45 -9.77 -17.40
C VAL A 106 -14.24 -9.00 -18.70
N ASP A 107 -15.23 -8.22 -19.10
CA ASP A 107 -15.06 -7.27 -20.20
C ASP A 107 -14.44 -5.94 -19.73
N TYR A 108 -14.09 -5.07 -20.68
CA TYR A 108 -13.47 -3.78 -20.35
C TYR A 108 -14.36 -2.86 -19.49
N HIS A 109 -15.68 -2.87 -19.69
CA HIS A 109 -16.59 -2.04 -18.93
C HIS A 109 -16.69 -2.52 -17.48
N GLU A 110 -16.73 -3.83 -17.27
CA GLU A 110 -16.69 -4.44 -15.94
C GLU A 110 -15.38 -4.14 -15.21
N PHE A 111 -14.25 -4.30 -15.90
CA PHE A 111 -12.94 -3.95 -15.36
C PHE A 111 -12.85 -2.46 -15.01
N LYS A 112 -13.29 -1.57 -15.91
CA LYS A 112 -13.30 -0.12 -15.65
C LYS A 112 -14.18 0.24 -14.45
N ARG A 113 -15.37 -0.35 -14.32
CA ARG A 113 -16.24 -0.12 -13.17
C ARG A 113 -15.54 -0.54 -11.87
N TYR A 114 -14.91 -1.71 -11.86
CA TYR A 114 -14.10 -2.12 -10.71
C TYR A 114 -13.01 -1.09 -10.38
N MET A 115 -12.27 -0.59 -11.37
CA MET A 115 -11.23 0.44 -11.14
C MET A 115 -11.81 1.77 -10.60
N ASP A 116 -12.97 2.19 -11.11
CA ASP A 116 -13.68 3.38 -10.63
C ASP A 116 -14.09 3.22 -9.15
N ASP A 117 -14.70 2.09 -8.80
CA ASP A 117 -15.15 1.81 -7.44
C ASP A 117 -13.95 1.64 -6.49
N LYS A 118 -12.89 0.96 -6.94
CA LYS A 118 -11.71 0.66 -6.14
C LYS A 118 -10.91 1.91 -5.81
N GLU A 119 -10.66 2.78 -6.78
CA GLU A 119 -9.91 4.03 -6.50
C GLU A 119 -10.67 4.96 -5.56
N LEU A 120 -12.01 5.02 -5.66
CA LEU A 120 -12.84 5.77 -4.71
C LEU A 120 -12.80 5.17 -3.31
N GLU A 121 -12.86 3.84 -3.20
CA GLU A 121 -12.72 3.12 -1.94
C GLU A 121 -11.36 3.41 -1.28
N LEU A 122 -10.27 3.27 -2.04
CA LEU A 122 -8.91 3.48 -1.56
C LEU A 122 -8.69 4.93 -1.13
N TYR A 123 -9.22 5.90 -1.86
CA TYR A 123 -9.10 7.31 -1.50
C TYR A 123 -9.86 7.65 -0.21
N ARG A 124 -11.03 7.02 0.04
CA ARG A 124 -11.77 7.22 1.30
C ARG A 124 -10.96 6.75 2.51
N ILE A 125 -10.32 5.58 2.41
CA ILE A 125 -9.47 5.06 3.49
C ILE A 125 -8.22 5.91 3.63
N PHE A 126 -7.59 6.31 2.53
CA PHE A 126 -6.44 7.21 2.55
C PHE A 126 -6.74 8.50 3.31
N GLN A 127 -7.87 9.17 3.01
CA GLN A 127 -8.30 10.37 3.73
C GLN A 127 -8.67 10.13 5.19
N ALA A 128 -9.08 8.91 5.55
CA ALA A 128 -9.35 8.56 6.94
C ALA A 128 -8.06 8.35 7.75
N ILE A 129 -6.95 8.04 7.08
CA ILE A 129 -5.61 7.89 7.68
C ILE A 129 -4.87 9.23 7.72
N ASP A 130 -4.87 10.01 6.62
CA ASP A 130 -4.26 11.36 6.51
C ASP A 130 -5.05 12.38 7.36
N VAL A 131 -4.80 12.39 8.67
CA VAL A 131 -5.48 13.23 9.66
C VAL A 131 -5.06 14.68 9.52
N GLU A 132 -3.80 14.93 9.17
CA GLU A 132 -3.30 16.29 8.95
C GLU A 132 -3.78 16.89 7.63
N HIS A 133 -4.39 16.07 6.75
CA HIS A 133 -4.87 16.44 5.43
C HIS A 133 -3.79 17.11 4.58
N ASN A 134 -2.58 16.58 4.66
CA ASN A 134 -1.43 17.10 3.92
C ASN A 134 -1.31 16.41 2.55
N GLY A 135 -2.05 15.32 2.30
CA GLY A 135 -2.06 14.59 1.04
C GLY A 135 -1.05 13.44 0.98
N CYS A 136 -0.42 13.10 2.10
CA CYS A 136 0.38 11.90 2.30
C CYS A 136 0.02 11.23 3.64
N ILE A 137 0.40 9.97 3.80
CA ILE A 137 0.30 9.26 5.07
C ILE A 137 1.69 9.21 5.69
N LEU A 138 1.81 9.74 6.90
CA LEU A 138 3.01 9.59 7.72
C LEU A 138 3.00 8.23 8.45
N PRO A 139 4.17 7.68 8.83
CA PRO A 139 4.25 6.45 9.62
C PRO A 139 3.41 6.49 10.90
N GLU A 140 3.41 7.64 11.59
CA GLU A 140 2.65 7.85 12.82
C GLU A 140 1.13 7.83 12.58
N GLU A 141 0.67 8.35 11.44
CA GLU A 141 -0.75 8.33 11.06
C GLU A 141 -1.22 6.91 10.71
N LEU A 142 -0.38 6.16 9.99
CA LEU A 142 -0.64 4.75 9.70
C LEU A 142 -0.69 3.91 10.98
N TRP A 143 0.26 4.11 11.89
CA TRP A 143 0.27 3.47 13.21
C TRP A 143 -1.03 3.73 13.97
N ASP A 144 -1.41 5.00 14.08
CA ASP A 144 -2.63 5.40 14.78
C ASP A 144 -3.88 4.75 14.17
N ALA A 145 -3.95 4.64 12.84
CA ALA A 145 -5.03 3.96 12.15
C ALA A 145 -5.07 2.45 12.46
N LEU A 146 -3.92 1.78 12.47
CA LEU A 146 -3.79 0.36 12.82
C LEU A 146 -4.24 0.09 14.27
N VAL A 147 -3.78 0.90 15.22
CA VAL A 147 -4.17 0.79 16.64
C VAL A 147 -5.67 1.03 16.81
N LYS A 148 -6.25 2.01 16.11
CA LYS A 148 -7.71 2.28 16.13
C LYS A 148 -8.52 1.11 15.55
N ALA A 149 -7.95 0.36 14.60
CA ALA A 149 -8.53 -0.87 14.06
C ALA A 149 -8.33 -2.09 14.98
N GLY A 150 -7.66 -1.94 16.12
CA GLY A 150 -7.41 -3.02 17.08
C GLY A 150 -6.18 -3.87 16.76
N ILE A 151 -5.35 -3.46 15.80
CA ILE A 151 -4.11 -4.13 15.44
C ILE A 151 -2.98 -3.59 16.32
N GLN A 152 -2.25 -4.51 16.95
CA GLN A 152 -0.98 -4.21 17.60
C GLN A 152 0.12 -4.53 16.61
N ILE A 153 0.95 -3.53 16.33
CA ILE A 153 2.12 -3.61 15.47
C ILE A 153 3.28 -3.03 16.27
N ASP A 154 4.53 -3.37 15.97
CA ASP A 154 5.71 -2.72 16.57
C ASP A 154 6.42 -1.78 15.59
N ASP A 155 7.40 -1.00 16.06
CA ASP A 155 8.11 -0.01 15.25
C ASP A 155 8.82 -0.64 14.04
N GLU A 156 9.30 -1.89 14.17
CA GLU A 156 10.02 -2.58 13.10
C GLU A 156 9.05 -3.09 12.03
N GLU A 157 7.91 -3.66 12.43
CA GLU A 157 6.83 -4.04 11.53
C GLU A 157 6.24 -2.84 10.81
N LEU A 158 6.02 -1.71 11.51
CA LEU A 158 5.55 -0.47 10.90
C LEU A 158 6.55 0.04 9.85
N ALA A 159 7.84 0.06 10.18
CA ALA A 159 8.87 0.49 9.25
C ALA A 159 8.89 -0.38 7.98
N ARG A 160 8.78 -1.71 8.13
CA ARG A 160 8.68 -2.64 6.99
C ARG A 160 7.39 -2.49 6.19
N PHE A 161 6.28 -2.10 6.84
CA PHE A 161 5.06 -1.73 6.13
C PHE A 161 5.35 -0.53 5.24
N VAL A 162 5.81 0.57 5.83
CA VAL A 162 6.05 1.80 5.09
C VAL A 162 7.04 1.56 3.95
N GLU A 163 8.18 0.92 4.21
CA GLU A 163 9.20 0.58 3.21
C GLU A 163 8.65 -0.24 2.03
N HIS A 164 7.67 -1.11 2.26
CA HIS A 164 7.09 -1.89 1.18
C HIS A 164 6.19 -1.08 0.25
N VAL A 165 5.47 -0.09 0.82
CA VAL A 165 4.51 0.72 0.08
C VAL A 165 5.15 1.96 -0.53
N ASP A 166 6.03 2.63 0.22
CA ASP A 166 6.83 3.78 -0.21
C ASP A 166 7.85 3.34 -1.28
N LYS A 167 7.58 3.72 -2.54
CA LYS A 167 8.38 3.26 -3.69
C LYS A 167 9.58 4.17 -3.93
N ASP A 168 9.48 5.45 -3.59
CA ASP A 168 10.57 6.40 -3.78
C ASP A 168 11.49 6.53 -2.54
N ASN A 169 11.13 5.88 -1.43
CA ASN A 169 11.83 5.82 -0.14
C ASN A 169 12.01 7.20 0.50
N ASN A 170 11.03 8.10 0.33
CA ASN A 170 11.05 9.42 0.93
C ASN A 170 10.54 9.46 2.39
N GLY A 171 10.05 8.32 2.91
CA GLY A 171 9.55 8.12 4.26
C GLY A 171 8.07 8.47 4.46
N ILE A 172 7.34 8.79 3.39
CA ILE A 172 5.90 9.11 3.42
C ILE A 172 5.18 8.31 2.33
N ILE A 173 3.91 7.98 2.53
CA ILE A 173 3.12 7.26 1.53
C ILE A 173 2.18 8.23 0.83
N THR A 174 2.38 8.43 -0.46
CA THR A 174 1.47 9.21 -1.30
C THR A 174 0.23 8.40 -1.68
N PHE A 175 -0.83 9.07 -2.13
CA PHE A 175 -2.02 8.35 -2.62
C PHE A 175 -1.70 7.49 -3.85
N GLU A 176 -0.74 7.88 -4.68
CA GLU A 176 -0.29 7.08 -5.82
C GLU A 176 0.29 5.73 -5.37
N GLU A 177 1.19 5.74 -4.40
CA GLU A 177 1.81 4.52 -3.85
C GLU A 177 0.79 3.64 -3.14
N TRP A 178 -0.09 4.25 -2.35
CA TRP A 178 -1.20 3.56 -1.69
C TRP A 178 -2.15 2.90 -2.70
N ARG A 179 -2.52 3.64 -3.75
CA ARG A 179 -3.35 3.12 -4.86
C ARG A 179 -2.65 1.95 -5.52
N ASP A 180 -1.40 2.11 -5.93
CA ASP A 180 -0.69 1.08 -6.71
C ASP A 180 -0.48 -0.21 -5.93
N PHE A 181 -0.28 -0.11 -4.62
CA PHE A 181 -0.20 -1.26 -3.75
C PHE A 181 -1.53 -2.05 -3.66
N LEU A 182 -2.69 -1.37 -3.68
CA LEU A 182 -3.99 -1.97 -3.36
C LEU A 182 -4.97 -2.06 -4.54
N LEU A 183 -4.65 -1.52 -5.71
CA LEU A 183 -5.59 -1.39 -6.83
C LEU A 183 -6.16 -2.74 -7.30
N LEU A 184 -5.35 -3.78 -7.26
CA LEU A 184 -5.75 -5.13 -7.67
C LEU A 184 -6.08 -6.05 -6.47
N TYR A 185 -6.23 -5.48 -5.27
CA TYR A 185 -6.63 -6.22 -4.09
C TYR A 185 -8.15 -6.47 -4.08
N PRO A 186 -8.60 -7.74 -4.17
CA PRO A 186 -10.01 -8.05 -4.46
C PRO A 186 -10.95 -7.89 -3.26
N HIS A 187 -10.42 -7.72 -2.04
CA HIS A 187 -11.24 -7.54 -0.85
C HIS A 187 -11.47 -6.07 -0.54
N GLU A 188 -12.50 -5.81 0.26
CA GLU A 188 -12.80 -4.47 0.78
C GLU A 188 -11.56 -3.86 1.46
N ALA A 189 -11.27 -2.61 1.14
CA ALA A 189 -10.17 -1.88 1.72
C ALA A 189 -10.58 -1.42 3.14
N THR A 190 -10.27 -2.24 4.13
CA THR A 190 -10.30 -1.86 5.54
C THR A 190 -8.86 -1.88 6.07
N ILE A 191 -8.59 -1.12 7.14
CA ILE A 191 -7.26 -1.13 7.78
C ILE A 191 -6.82 -2.56 8.13
N GLU A 192 -7.75 -3.37 8.63
CA GLU A 192 -7.51 -4.78 8.96
C GLU A 192 -7.14 -5.62 7.72
N ASN A 193 -7.94 -5.53 6.65
CA ASN A 193 -7.69 -6.28 5.42
C ASN A 193 -6.38 -5.86 4.74
N ILE A 194 -6.07 -4.55 4.77
CA ILE A 194 -4.84 -4.00 4.19
C ILE A 194 -3.62 -4.49 4.97
N TYR A 195 -3.65 -4.48 6.30
CA TYR A 195 -2.57 -5.01 7.12
C TYR A 195 -2.34 -6.51 6.86
N HIS A 196 -3.41 -7.32 6.82
CA HIS A 196 -3.28 -8.74 6.48
C HIS A 196 -2.85 -9.00 5.04
N HIS A 197 -3.17 -8.10 4.11
CA HIS A 197 -2.64 -8.18 2.75
C HIS A 197 -1.13 -7.98 2.75
N TRP A 198 -0.64 -6.91 3.41
CA TRP A 198 0.79 -6.67 3.58
C TRP A 198 1.50 -7.85 4.27
N GLU A 199 0.94 -8.38 5.37
CA GLU A 199 1.50 -9.53 6.08
C GLU A 199 1.66 -10.75 5.15
N ARG A 200 0.66 -11.05 4.32
CA ARG A 200 0.75 -12.17 3.36
C ARG A 200 1.71 -11.92 2.21
N VAL A 201 1.82 -10.69 1.73
CA VAL A 201 2.70 -10.36 0.59
C VAL A 201 4.16 -10.28 1.05
N CYS A 202 4.42 -9.70 2.21
CA CYS A 202 5.77 -9.31 2.63
C CYS A 202 6.42 -10.26 3.64
N LEU A 203 5.64 -10.89 4.53
CA LEU A 203 6.20 -11.78 5.56
C LEU A 203 6.41 -13.21 5.05
N VAL A 204 5.98 -13.53 3.83
CA VAL A 204 6.24 -14.83 3.20
C VAL A 204 7.66 -14.92 2.63
N ASP A 205 8.34 -13.80 2.37
CA ASP A 205 9.73 -13.78 1.90
C ASP A 205 10.79 -13.98 3.02
N ILE A 206 10.37 -14.08 4.29
CA ILE A 206 11.25 -14.44 5.41
C ILE A 206 10.74 -15.72 6.06
N GLY A 207 10.78 -16.86 5.35
CA GLY A 207 10.26 -18.08 5.98
C GLY A 207 10.26 -19.40 5.25
N GLU A 208 11.29 -19.75 4.48
CA GLU A 208 11.61 -21.18 4.30
C GLU A 208 12.22 -21.81 5.59
N HIS A 209 11.84 -21.29 6.76
CA HIS A 209 12.20 -21.82 8.07
C HIS A 209 11.08 -21.53 9.07
N ALA A 210 9.93 -22.17 8.86
CA ALA A 210 8.98 -22.42 9.95
C ALA A 210 9.64 -23.36 10.97
N VAL A 211 10.54 -22.80 11.81
CA VAL A 211 10.97 -23.46 13.04
C VAL A 211 9.77 -23.40 13.96
N ILE A 212 8.93 -24.42 13.93
CA ILE A 212 8.02 -24.73 15.02
C ILE A 212 8.91 -24.99 16.24
N PRO A 213 8.94 -24.12 17.28
CA PRO A 213 9.64 -24.48 18.49
C PRO A 213 8.85 -25.60 19.15
N GLN A 214 9.42 -26.81 19.23
CA GLN A 214 8.86 -27.86 20.06
C GLN A 214 8.95 -27.42 21.52
N GLY A 215 7.89 -26.79 22.05
CA GLY A 215 7.97 -26.31 23.44
C GLY A 215 6.77 -25.62 24.07
N ILE A 216 5.75 -25.16 23.34
CA ILE A 216 4.62 -24.45 23.98
C ILE A 216 3.43 -25.39 24.18
N SER A 217 3.61 -26.39 25.05
CA SER A 217 2.51 -26.98 25.80
C SER A 217 3.07 -27.62 27.05
N LYS A 218 3.02 -26.88 28.16
CA LYS A 218 3.18 -27.23 29.59
C LYS A 218 3.62 -25.93 30.31
N HIS A 219 2.84 -25.21 31.10
CA HIS A 219 1.76 -25.59 32.01
C HIS A 219 0.82 -24.40 32.24
N VAL A 220 -0.48 -24.64 32.09
CA VAL A 220 -1.49 -23.98 32.92
C VAL A 220 -1.95 -25.00 33.96
N LYS A 221 -1.99 -24.55 35.22
CA LYS A 221 -2.53 -25.12 36.47
C LYS A 221 -1.41 -25.36 37.50
N ARG A 222 -1.56 -25.06 38.80
CA ARG A 222 -2.50 -24.25 39.61
C ARG A 222 -2.03 -24.50 41.06
N SER A 223 -2.10 -23.45 41.88
CA SER A 223 -2.30 -23.44 43.34
C SER A 223 -1.17 -23.85 44.31
N LYS A 224 -0.98 -22.88 45.22
CA LYS A 224 -0.60 -22.92 46.66
C LYS A 224 0.86 -23.13 47.01
#